data_AF-A0A7S0MK15-F1
#
_entry.id   AF-A0A7S0MK15-F1
#
_cell.length_a   1.000
_cell.length_b   1.000
_cell.length_c   1.000
_cell.angle_alpha   90.00
_cell.angle_beta   90.00
_cell.angle_gamma   90.00
#
_symmetry.space_group_name_H-M   'P 1'
#
loop_
_entity.id
_entity.type
_entity.pdbx_description
1 polymer ?
#
loop_
_entity_poly.entity_id
_entity_poly.type
_entity_poly.pdbx_seq_one_letter_code
_entity_poly.pdbx_strand_id
1 'polypeptide(L)'
;GTKIALRVEVNGADGSAVFDFEGTGPQVHGNCNAPRAITYSAIIYALRAMVALDVPLNQGCLRPVRVAVPEGSILWPRREAAVVGGNVLTSQRLVDVILAAFGAAAASQGC
;
A
#
# COMPACT_ATOMS: atom_id res chain seq x y z
N GLY A 1 -4.66 -1.30 -17.02
CA GLY A 1 -5.10 -0.59 -15.80
C GLY A 1 -4.04 0.39 -15.37
N THR A 2 -4.34 1.27 -14.42
CA THR A 2 -3.34 2.20 -13.85
C THR A 2 -2.27 1.43 -13.08
N LYS A 3 -1.00 1.76 -13.32
CA LYS A 3 0.14 1.13 -12.66
C LYS A 3 0.17 1.47 -11.16
N ILE A 4 0.43 0.46 -10.32
CA ILE A 4 0.85 0.65 -8.93
C ILE A 4 2.31 0.20 -8.86
N ALA A 5 3.19 1.11 -8.45
CA ALA A 5 4.62 0.84 -8.30
C ALA A 5 4.97 0.91 -6.82
N LEU A 6 5.82 0.00 -6.35
CA LEU A 6 6.31 0.02 -4.99
C LEU A 6 7.79 -0.36 -4.98
N ARG A 7 8.59 0.44 -4.29
CA ARG A 7 9.94 0.13 -3.86
C ARG A 7 9.97 0.11 -2.35
N VAL A 8 10.55 -0.95 -1.78
CA VAL A 8 10.71 -1.07 -0.32
C VAL A 8 12.20 -1.04 0.00
N GLU A 9 12.61 -0.13 0.89
CA GLU A 9 13.91 -0.13 1.52
C GLU A 9 13.74 -0.50 2.99
N VAL A 10 14.56 -1.42 3.50
CA VAL A 10 14.56 -1.81 4.92
C VAL A 10 15.94 -1.56 5.50
N ASN A 11 16.01 -0.83 6.61
CA ASN A 11 17.22 -0.67 7.40
C ASN A 11 17.32 -1.83 8.39
N GLY A 12 18.28 -2.74 8.14
CA GLY A 12 18.50 -3.90 9.01
C GLY A 12 19.03 -3.56 10.41
N ALA A 13 19.53 -2.34 10.64
CA ALA A 13 20.10 -1.95 11.94
C ALA A 13 19.03 -1.54 12.96
N ASP A 14 18.00 -0.82 12.54
CA ASP A 14 16.95 -0.30 13.42
C ASP A 14 15.53 -0.79 13.07
N GLY A 15 15.39 -1.55 11.99
CA GLY A 15 14.11 -2.07 11.52
C GLY A 15 13.20 -1.03 10.87
N SER A 16 13.70 0.17 10.57
CA SER A 16 12.95 1.17 9.81
C SER A 16 12.80 0.78 8.35
N ALA A 17 11.72 1.25 7.73
CA ALA A 17 11.44 0.94 6.33
C ALA A 17 10.85 2.14 5.59
N VAL A 18 11.18 2.25 4.30
CA VAL A 18 10.60 3.22 3.38
C VAL A 18 9.79 2.48 2.33
N PHE A 19 8.50 2.78 2.26
CA PHE A 19 7.59 2.32 1.21
C PHE A 19 7.40 3.48 0.24
N ASP A 20 8.05 3.39 -0.90
CA ASP A 20 8.05 4.42 -1.93
C ASP A 20 7.17 3.98 -3.11
N PHE A 21 6.07 4.70 -3.28
CA PHE A 21 5.12 4.48 -4.38
C PHE A 21 5.35 5.40 -5.59
N GLU A 22 6.52 6.04 -5.68
CA GLU A 22 6.92 6.81 -6.86
C GLU A 22 6.77 5.99 -8.15
N GLY A 23 6.30 6.63 -9.23
CA GLY A 23 5.95 5.95 -10.48
C GLY A 23 4.60 5.22 -10.48
N THR A 24 3.81 5.31 -9.40
CA THR A 24 2.38 4.96 -9.41
C THR A 24 1.61 5.91 -10.33
N GLY A 25 0.72 5.35 -11.16
CA GLY A 25 -0.01 6.10 -12.17
C GLY A 25 -1.09 7.05 -11.60
N PRO A 26 -1.61 7.96 -12.45
CA PRO A 26 -2.55 8.98 -12.04
C PRO A 26 -3.89 8.40 -11.56
N GLN A 27 -4.62 9.18 -10.77
CA GLN A 27 -6.02 8.89 -10.47
C GLN A 27 -6.85 8.68 -11.75
N VAL A 28 -7.95 7.94 -11.63
CA VAL A 28 -8.82 7.59 -12.75
C VAL A 28 -10.18 8.27 -12.65
N HIS A 29 -10.80 8.52 -13.80
CA HIS A 29 -12.21 8.91 -13.92
C HIS A 29 -13.13 7.70 -13.71
N GLY A 30 -13.06 7.13 -12.51
CA GLY A 30 -13.78 5.94 -12.08
C GLY A 30 -13.72 5.81 -10.57
N ASN A 31 -14.22 4.69 -10.02
CA ASN A 31 -14.32 4.52 -8.57
C ASN A 31 -13.16 3.73 -7.94
N CYS A 32 -12.18 3.27 -8.72
CA CYS A 32 -11.03 2.48 -8.24
C CYS A 32 -9.91 3.32 -7.60
N ASN A 33 -10.14 4.60 -7.30
CA ASN A 33 -9.15 5.41 -6.61
C ASN A 33 -9.13 5.06 -5.13
N ALA A 34 -7.95 4.89 -4.54
CA ALA A 34 -7.78 4.55 -3.14
C ALA A 34 -7.27 5.77 -2.36
N PRO A 35 -8.01 6.27 -1.35
CA PRO A 35 -7.49 7.27 -0.42
C PRO A 35 -6.22 6.75 0.26
N ARG A 36 -5.32 7.66 0.66
CA ARG A 36 -4.06 7.29 1.33
C ARG A 36 -4.24 6.34 2.52
N ALA A 37 -5.33 6.49 3.27
CA ALA A 37 -5.66 5.63 4.39
C ALA A 37 -5.69 4.14 4.01
N ILE A 38 -6.18 3.81 2.81
CA ILE A 38 -6.23 2.44 2.29
C ILE A 38 -4.82 1.91 2.02
N THR A 39 -3.91 2.75 1.51
CA THR A 39 -2.49 2.38 1.36
C THR A 39 -1.87 2.02 2.70
N TYR A 40 -2.10 2.83 3.75
CA TYR A 40 -1.61 2.51 5.10
C TYR A 40 -2.23 1.23 5.65
N SER A 41 -3.54 1.03 5.50
CA SER A 41 -4.22 -0.20 5.93
C SER A 41 -3.68 -1.44 5.24
N ALA A 42 -3.41 -1.37 3.92
CA ALA A 42 -2.82 -2.47 3.16
C ALA A 42 -1.40 -2.82 3.64
N ILE A 43 -0.58 -1.81 3.95
CA ILE A 43 0.76 -2.01 4.53
C ILE A 43 0.67 -2.70 5.89
N ILE A 44 -0.19 -2.20 6.79
CA ILE A 44 -0.38 -2.82 8.12
C ILE A 44 -0.83 -4.27 7.98
N TYR A 45 -1.81 -4.53 7.12
CA TYR A 45 -2.31 -5.87 6.86
C TYR A 45 -1.20 -6.80 6.36
N ALA A 46 -0.46 -6.39 5.33
CA ALA A 46 0.58 -7.22 4.73
C ALA A 46 1.72 -7.50 5.71
N LEU A 47 2.19 -6.48 6.44
CA LEU A 47 3.20 -6.65 7.48
C LEU A 47 2.73 -7.64 8.55
N ARG A 48 1.49 -7.53 9.01
CA ARG A 48 0.92 -8.49 9.98
C ARG A 48 0.86 -9.90 9.41
N ALA A 49 0.43 -10.06 8.16
CA ALA A 49 0.29 -11.37 7.54
C ALA A 49 1.65 -12.09 7.41
N MET A 50 2.74 -11.34 7.23
CA MET A 50 4.10 -11.88 7.14
C MET A 50 4.78 -12.05 8.50
N VAL A 51 4.45 -11.22 9.49
CA VAL A 51 5.08 -11.24 10.81
C VAL A 51 4.35 -12.26 11.69
N ALA A 52 5.01 -13.40 11.96
CA ALA A 52 4.54 -14.43 12.88
C ALA A 52 4.74 -14.05 14.37
N LEU A 53 4.46 -12.80 14.72
CA LEU A 53 4.51 -12.28 16.09
C LEU A 53 3.17 -11.65 16.45
N ASP A 54 2.80 -11.77 17.73
CA ASP A 54 1.58 -11.17 18.26
C ASP A 54 1.80 -9.66 18.48
N VAL A 55 1.88 -8.92 17.37
CA VAL A 55 2.09 -7.48 17.38
C VAL A 55 0.72 -6.77 17.46
N PRO A 56 0.50 -5.89 18.46
CA PRO A 56 -0.76 -5.17 18.58
C PRO A 56 -0.97 -4.25 17.37
N LEU A 57 -2.04 -4.50 16.60
CA LEU A 57 -2.32 -3.82 15.33
C LEU A 57 -2.72 -2.36 15.54
N ASN A 58 -1.76 -1.46 15.59
CA ASN A 58 -2.03 -0.03 15.67
C ASN A 58 -0.97 0.80 14.95
N GLN A 59 -1.18 2.11 14.89
CA GLN A 59 -0.29 3.06 14.23
C GLN A 59 1.15 3.04 14.79
N GLY A 60 1.34 2.52 16.01
CA GLY A 60 2.67 2.27 16.59
C GLY A 60 3.52 1.31 15.76
N CYS A 61 2.93 0.32 15.07
CA CYS A 61 3.64 -0.58 14.15
C CYS A 61 4.19 0.15 12.92
N LEU A 62 3.59 1.28 12.55
CA LEU A 62 4.04 2.11 11.43
C LEU A 62 4.98 3.24 11.88
N ARG A 63 5.26 3.40 13.17
CA ARG A 63 6.17 4.46 13.65
C ARG A 63 7.54 4.41 12.96
N PRO A 64 8.16 3.24 12.68
CA PRO A 64 9.42 3.17 11.94
C PRO A 64 9.22 3.10 10.40
N VAL A 65 7.99 3.22 9.90
CA VAL A 65 7.65 3.08 8.47
C VAL A 65 7.34 4.45 7.86
N ARG A 66 8.18 4.89 6.93
CA ARG A 66 7.91 6.06 6.08
C ARG A 66 7.17 5.60 4.82
N VAL A 67 6.06 6.26 4.50
CA VAL A 67 5.28 5.97 3.28
C VAL A 67 5.25 7.22 2.40
N ALA A 68 5.79 7.11 1.19
CA ALA A 68 5.77 8.16 0.18
C ALA A 68 4.82 7.76 -0.95
N VAL A 69 3.87 8.63 -1.27
CA VAL A 69 2.88 8.41 -2.34
C VAL A 69 2.78 9.68 -3.17
N PRO A 70 2.83 9.63 -4.51
CA PRO A 70 2.67 10.81 -5.35
C PRO A 70 1.25 11.37 -5.26
N GLU A 71 1.12 12.68 -5.04
CA GLU A 71 -0.17 13.37 -5.04
C GLU A 71 -0.82 13.33 -6.44
N GLY A 72 -2.14 13.14 -6.49
CA GLY A 72 -2.88 12.98 -7.74
C GLY A 72 -2.76 11.59 -8.37
N SER A 73 -2.08 10.65 -7.72
CA SER A 73 -2.03 9.25 -8.13
C SER A 73 -3.30 8.49 -7.78
N ILE A 74 -3.46 7.28 -8.30
CA ILE A 74 -4.57 6.38 -7.93
C ILE A 74 -4.56 6.00 -6.43
N LEU A 75 -3.44 6.22 -5.72
CA LEU A 75 -3.27 5.95 -4.29
C LEU A 75 -3.28 7.22 -3.41
N TRP A 76 -3.30 8.39 -4.05
CA TRP A 76 -3.55 9.69 -3.42
C TRP A 76 -4.35 10.55 -4.38
N PRO A 77 -5.62 10.18 -4.62
CA PRO A 77 -6.48 10.95 -5.51
C PRO A 77 -6.84 12.29 -4.87
N ARG A 78 -7.19 13.26 -5.73
CA ARG A 78 -7.83 14.50 -5.27
C ARG A 78 -9.20 14.21 -4.66
N ARG A 79 -9.67 15.13 -3.82
CA ARG A 79 -10.87 14.96 -2.97
C ARG A 79 -12.15 14.69 -3.78
N GLU A 80 -12.20 15.14 -5.03
CA GLU A 80 -13.36 15.03 -5.90
C GLU A 80 -13.48 13.65 -6.58
N ALA A 81 -12.44 12.81 -6.51
CA ALA A 81 -12.45 11.51 -7.16
C ALA A 81 -13.37 10.52 -6.45
N ALA A 82 -14.02 9.63 -7.21
CA ALA A 82 -14.77 8.52 -6.63
C ALA A 82 -13.83 7.42 -6.11
N VAL A 83 -14.14 6.87 -4.94
CA VAL A 83 -13.22 6.00 -4.17
C VAL A 83 -13.76 4.64 -3.74
N VAL A 84 -15.04 4.32 -4.01
CA VAL A 84 -15.66 3.12 -3.45
C VAL A 84 -14.99 1.82 -3.91
N GLY A 85 -14.59 1.74 -5.17
CA GLY A 85 -13.85 0.60 -5.73
C GLY A 85 -12.42 0.51 -5.20
N GLY A 86 -11.85 1.63 -4.73
CA GLY A 86 -10.53 1.67 -4.10
C GLY A 86 -10.44 0.83 -2.83
N ASN A 87 -11.52 0.77 -2.04
CA ASN A 87 -11.56 0.01 -0.79
C ASN A 87 -11.61 -1.50 -1.01
N VAL A 88 -12.16 -1.95 -2.15
CA VAL A 88 -12.43 -3.36 -2.40
C VAL A 88 -11.43 -3.97 -3.38
N LEU A 89 -11.20 -3.32 -4.53
CA LEU A 89 -10.37 -3.86 -5.61
C LEU A 89 -8.93 -3.37 -5.51
N THR A 90 -8.73 -2.05 -5.44
CA THR A 90 -7.37 -1.47 -5.42
C THR A 90 -6.61 -1.84 -4.15
N SER A 91 -7.31 -2.00 -3.03
CA SER A 91 -6.72 -2.48 -1.76
C SER A 91 -6.15 -3.90 -1.89
N GLN A 92 -6.83 -4.81 -2.59
CA GLN A 92 -6.31 -6.16 -2.85
C GLN A 92 -5.07 -6.11 -3.73
N ARG A 93 -5.10 -5.31 -4.80
CA ARG A 93 -3.93 -5.12 -5.67
C ARG A 93 -2.74 -4.52 -4.93
N LEU A 94 -2.99 -3.57 -4.02
CA LEU A 94 -1.98 -3.01 -3.13
C LEU A 94 -1.31 -4.09 -2.27
N VAL A 95 -2.11 -4.95 -1.63
CA VAL A 95 -1.59 -6.07 -0.82
C VAL A 95 -0.73 -6.99 -1.66
N ASP A 96 -1.18 -7.38 -2.86
CA ASP A 96 -0.38 -8.23 -3.75
C ASP A 96 0.95 -7.59 -4.14
N VAL A 97 0.97 -6.28 -4.44
CA VAL A 97 2.21 -5.55 -4.76
C VAL A 97 3.15 -5.51 -3.56
N ILE A 98 2.62 -5.32 -2.35
CA ILE A 98 3.43 -5.31 -1.12
C ILE A 98 4.03 -6.69 -0.86
N LEU A 99 3.21 -7.75 -0.87
CA LEU A 99 3.69 -9.12 -0.67
C LEU A 99 4.74 -9.51 -1.72
N ALA A 100 4.56 -9.07 -2.98
CA ALA A 100 5.51 -9.33 -4.05
C ALA A 100 6.83 -8.60 -3.82
N ALA A 101 6.80 -7.36 -3.31
CA ALA A 101 8.01 -6.59 -2.99
C ALA A 101 8.85 -7.25 -1.87
N PHE A 102 8.21 -7.96 -0.95
CA PHE A 102 8.88 -8.76 0.09
C PHE A 102 9.22 -10.19 -0.36
N GLY A 103 8.86 -10.60 -1.58
CA GLY A 103 9.06 -11.97 -2.06
C GLY A 103 8.26 -13.03 -1.31
N ALA A 104 7.25 -12.63 -0.52
CA ALA A 104 6.45 -13.55 0.30
C ALA A 104 5.39 -14.28 -0.53
N ALA A 105 4.75 -13.56 -1.45
CA ALA A 105 3.80 -14.08 -2.43
C ALA A 105 3.59 -13.04 -3.53
N ALA A 106 3.33 -13.46 -4.77
CA ALA A 106 2.99 -12.54 -5.85
C ALA A 106 1.66 -12.96 -6.50
N ALA A 107 0.78 -11.98 -6.77
CA ALA A 107 -0.53 -12.19 -7.41
C ALA A 107 -1.39 -13.26 -6.71
N SER A 108 -1.62 -13.09 -5.40
CA SER A 108 -2.22 -14.13 -4.58
C SER A 108 -3.73 -14.25 -4.78
N GLN A 109 -4.48 -13.15 -4.75
CA GLN A 109 -5.96 -13.13 -4.88
C GLN A 109 -6.53 -11.81 -5.43
N GLY A 110 -5.72 -10.84 -5.86
CA GLY A 110 -6.24 -9.56 -6.35
C GLY A 110 -6.87 -9.66 -7.74
N CYS A 111 -8.09 -9.11 -7.86
CA CYS A 111 -8.80 -8.94 -9.13
C CYS A 111 -8.19 -7.83 -10.00
#